data_AF-A0A673I056-F1
#
_entry.id   AF-A0A673I056-F1
#
_cell.length_a   1.000
_cell.length_b   1.000
_cell.length_c   1.000
_cell.angle_alpha   90.00
_cell.angle_beta   90.00
_cell.angle_gamma   90.00
#
_symmetry.space_group_name_H-M   'P 1'
#
loop_
_entity.id
_entity.type
_entity.pdbx_description
1 polymer ?
#
loop_
_entity_poly.entity_id
_entity_poly.type
_entity_poly.pdbx_seq_one_letter_code
_entity_poly.pdbx_strand_id
1 'polypeptide(L)' 'MATITELKSALRETLEARGVLGQLKARIRAEVFSALDDQSTPRPPLSHENLLINELIREYLQFNKYRYTASVLTAGE' A
#
# COMPACT_ATOMS: atom_id res chain seq x y z
N MET A 1 35.60 17.05 -0.93
CA MET A 1 34.42 17.85 -1.35
C MET A 1 33.33 16.87 -1.68
N ALA A 2 32.17 16.96 -1.04
CA ALA A 2 31.05 16.07 -1.39
C ALA A 2 30.58 16.38 -2.81
N THR A 3 30.43 15.36 -3.65
CA THR A 3 29.92 15.54 -5.01
C THR A 3 28.41 15.77 -4.97
N ILE A 4 27.86 16.46 -5.99
CA ILE A 4 26.40 16.66 -6.12
C ILE A 4 25.65 15.31 -6.10
N THR A 5 26.28 14.26 -6.62
CA THR A 5 25.75 12.89 -6.62
C THR A 5 25.67 12.31 -5.22
N GLU A 6 26.71 12.45 -4.40
CA GLU A 6 26.71 12.02 -3.00
C GLU A 6 25.63 12.73 -2.19
N LEU A 7 25.47 14.05 -2.41
CA LEU A 7 24.43 14.82 -1.74
C LEU A 7 23.02 14.34 -2.13
N LYS A 8 22.79 14.03 -3.41
CA LYS A 8 21.51 13.46 -3.89
C LYS A 8 21.25 12.07 -3.30
N SER A 9 22.27 11.23 -3.19
CA SER A 9 22.15 9.88 -2.59
C SER A 9 21.78 9.99 -1.11
N ALA A 10 22.53 10.78 -0.35
CA ALA A 10 22.30 10.99 1.08
C ALA A 10 20.90 11.55 1.36
N LEU A 11 20.42 12.49 0.53
CA LEU A 11 19.07 13.02 0.64
C LEU A 11 18.00 11.95 0.36
N ARG A 12 18.17 11.15 -0.70
CA ARG A 12 17.26 10.04 -1.03
C ARG A 12 17.19 9.03 0.12
N GLU A 13 18.34 8.56 0.60
CA GLU A 13 18.45 7.59 1.68
C GLU A 13 17.78 8.12 2.96
N THR A 14 17.98 9.40 3.28
CA THR A 14 17.33 10.04 4.43
C THR A 14 15.80 10.07 4.28
N LEU A 15 15.30 10.39 3.08
CA LEU A 15 13.86 10.43 2.81
C LEU A 15 13.23 9.02 2.80
N GLU A 16 13.98 7.99 2.37
CA GLU A 16 13.55 6.59 2.45
C GLU A 16 13.54 6.08 3.89
N ALA A 17 14.60 6.35 4.67
CA ALA A 17 14.69 5.96 6.07
C ALA A 17 13.59 6.61 6.94
N ARG A 18 13.20 7.85 6.62
CA ARG A 18 12.08 8.54 7.28
C ARG A 18 10.70 8.10 6.77
N GLY A 19 10.63 7.21 5.77
CA GLY A 19 9.38 6.74 5.16
C GLY A 19 8.68 7.75 4.24
N VAL A 20 9.15 9.00 4.18
CA VAL A 20 8.55 10.10 3.40
C VAL A 20 8.54 9.77 1.90
N LEU A 21 9.65 9.24 1.37
CA LEU A 21 9.71 8.89 -0.05
C LEU A 21 8.77 7.73 -0.39
N GLY A 22 8.58 6.78 0.53
CA GLY A 22 7.62 5.69 0.39
C GLY A 22 6.18 6.21 0.34
N GLN A 23 5.82 7.11 1.26
CA GLN A 23 4.51 7.74 1.30
C GLN A 23 4.21 8.55 0.03
N LEU A 24 5.20 9.32 -0.46
CA LEU A 24 5.04 10.10 -1.69
C LEU A 24 4.83 9.20 -2.92
N LYS A 25 5.62 8.13 -3.05
CA LYS A 25 5.44 7.11 -4.11
C LYS A 25 4.05 6.46 -4.03
N ALA A 26 3.58 6.14 -2.83
CA ALA A 26 2.25 5.54 -2.63
C ALA A 26 1.12 6.50 -3.04
N ARG A 27 1.21 7.78 -2.65
CA ARG A 27 0.23 8.81 -3.05
C ARG A 27 0.17 8.99 -4.57
N ILE A 28 1.33 9.06 -5.24
CA ILE A 28 1.38 9.16 -6.70
C ILE A 28 0.72 7.93 -7.34
N ARG A 29 1.01 6.72 -6.86
CA ARG A 29 0.38 5.49 -7.37
C ARG A 29 -1.14 5.51 -7.18
N ALA A 30 -1.62 5.95 -6.02
CA ALA A 30 -3.04 6.07 -5.74
C ALA A 30 -3.72 7.06 -6.70
N GLU A 31 -3.10 8.22 -6.95
CA GLU A 31 -3.62 9.23 -7.87
C GLU A 31 -3.66 8.71 -9.32
N VAL A 32 -2.57 8.07 -9.77
CA VAL A 32 -2.52 7.46 -11.11
C VAL A 32 -3.58 6.37 -11.23
N PHE A 33 -3.75 5.52 -10.22
CA PHE A 33 -4.78 4.49 -10.23
C PHE A 33 -6.17 5.14 -10.31
N SER A 34 -6.46 6.14 -9.48
CA SER A 34 -7.72 6.87 -9.49
C SER A 34 -8.02 7.55 -10.83
N ALA A 35 -7.00 8.06 -11.53
CA ALA A 35 -7.16 8.69 -12.84
C ALA A 35 -7.42 7.68 -13.96
N LEU A 36 -6.96 6.42 -13.78
CA LEU A 36 -7.21 5.31 -14.70
C LEU A 36 -8.44 4.48 -14.33
N ASP A 37 -8.93 4.59 -13.10
CA ASP A 37 -10.03 3.78 -12.58
C ASP A 37 -11.35 4.23 -13.21
N ASP A 38 -11.83 3.44 -14.15
CA ASP A 38 -13.12 3.65 -14.80
C ASP A 38 -14.24 3.23 -13.84
N GLN A 39 -14.68 4.19 -13.03
CA GLN A 39 -15.80 4.06 -12.07
C GLN A 39 -17.14 3.70 -12.74
N SER A 40 -17.21 3.65 -14.08
CA SER A 40 -18.42 3.19 -14.78
C SER A 40 -18.68 1.69 -14.55
N THR A 41 -17.66 0.91 -14.19
CA THR A 41 -17.83 -0.50 -13.85
C THR A 41 -18.09 -0.68 -12.36
N PRO A 42 -19.29 -1.16 -11.96
CA PRO A 42 -19.56 -1.42 -10.55
C PRO A 42 -18.65 -2.55 -10.06
N ARG A 43 -18.15 -2.43 -8.82
CA ARG A 43 -17.46 -3.54 -8.16
C ARG A 43 -18.33 -4.80 -8.23
N PRO A 44 -17.76 -5.97 -8.56
CA PRO A 44 -18.51 -7.22 -8.53
C PRO A 44 -19.17 -7.41 -7.15
N PRO A 45 -20.41 -7.91 -7.10
CA PRO A 45 -21.04 -8.24 -5.84
C PRO A 45 -20.21 -9.28 -5.09
N LEU A 46 -20.05 -9.07 -3.77
CA LEU A 46 -19.27 -9.96 -2.94
C LEU A 46 -20.01 -11.28 -2.75
N SER A 47 -19.49 -12.37 -3.32
CA SER A 47 -20.05 -13.70 -3.13
C SER A 47 -19.73 -14.26 -1.74
N HIS A 48 -20.47 -15.30 -1.32
CA HIS A 48 -20.21 -15.97 -0.05
C HIS A 48 -18.81 -16.62 -0.01
N GLU A 49 -18.36 -17.18 -1.13
CA GLU A 49 -17.02 -17.74 -1.27
C GLU A 49 -15.95 -16.66 -1.11
N ASN A 50 -16.15 -15.48 -1.70
CA ASN A 50 -15.22 -14.36 -1.54
C ASN A 50 -15.17 -13.84 -0.10
N LEU A 51 -16.30 -13.83 0.61
CA LEU A 51 -16.32 -13.54 2.04
C LEU A 51 -15.45 -14.55 2.82
N LEU A 52 -15.66 -15.84 2.58
CA LEU A 52 -14.87 -16.89 3.24
C LEU A 52 -13.36 -16.73 2.95
N ILE A 53 -13.00 -16.47 1.69
CA ILE A 53 -11.59 -16.24 1.31
C ILE A 53 -11.01 -15.03 2.05
N ASN A 54 -11.75 -13.92 2.14
CA ASN A 54 -11.31 -12.73 2.86
C ASN A 54 -11.09 -13.02 4.35
N GLU A 55 -11.98 -13.78 4.98
CA GLU A 55 -11.84 -14.23 6.38
C GLU A 55 -10.58 -15.09 6.57
N LEU A 56 -10.35 -16.07 5.68
CA LEU A 56 -9.18 -16.94 5.74
C LEU A 56 -7.86 -16.18 5.58
N ILE A 57 -7.82 -15.18 4.69
CA ILE A 57 -6.66 -14.29 4.54
C ILE A 57 -6.42 -13.52 5.84
N ARG A 58 -7.48 -12.96 6.43
CA ARG A 58 -7.36 -12.21 7.69
C ARG A 58 -6.86 -13.09 8.83
N GLU A 59 -7.42 -14.29 8.97
CA GLU A 59 -7.00 -15.27 9.98
C GLU A 59 -5.54 -15.68 9.80
N TYR A 60 -5.11 -15.94 8.56
CA TYR A 60 -3.71 -16.23 8.24
C TYR A 60 -2.76 -15.11 8.70
N LEU A 61 -3.10 -13.84 8.41
CA LEU A 61 -2.29 -12.70 8.82
C LEU A 61 -2.23 -12.57 10.35
N GLN A 62 -3.34 -12.82 11.04
CA GLN A 62 -3.41 -12.79 12.51
C GLN A 62 -2.58 -13.91 13.13
N PHE A 63 -2.73 -15.15 12.64
CA PHE A 63 -2.00 -16.33 13.12
C PHE A 63 -0.49 -16.14 13.01
N ASN A 64 -0.02 -15.58 11.89
CA ASN A 64 1.40 -15.32 11.64
C ASN A 64 1.91 -13.99 12.23
N LYS A 65 1.07 -13.29 13.02
CA LYS A 65 1.41 -12.03 13.71
C LYS A 65 1.77 -10.87 12.77
N TYR A 66 1.27 -10.86 11.54
CA TYR A 66 1.44 -9.78 10.57
C TYR A 66 0.47 -8.62 10.84
N ARG A 67 0.56 -8.03 12.03
CA ARG A 67 -0.40 -7.04 12.54
C ARG A 67 -0.54 -5.80 11.66
N TYR A 68 0.56 -5.29 11.12
CA TYR A 68 0.54 -4.11 10.24
C TYR A 68 -0.11 -4.40 8.88
N THR A 69 0.11 -5.59 8.33
CA THR A 69 -0.52 -6.01 7.08
C THR A 69 -2.03 -6.21 7.29
N ALA A 70 -2.41 -6.88 8.37
CA ALA A 70 -3.80 -7.08 8.74
C ALA A 70 -4.55 -5.75 8.93
N SER A 71 -3.94 -4.75 9.58
CA SER A 71 -4.58 -3.45 9.78
C SER A 71 -4.81 -2.67 8.49
N VAL A 72 -3.94 -2.81 7.49
CA VAL A 72 -4.12 -2.16 6.19
C VAL A 72 -5.22 -2.86 5.38
N LEU A 73 -5.29 -4.19 5.45
CA LEU A 73 -6.32 -4.97 4.74
C LEU A 73 -7.74 -4.60 5.19
N THR A 74 -7.95 -4.34 6.49
CA THR A 74 -9.26 -3.99 7.06
C THR A 74 -9.59 -2.49 7.00
N ALA A 75 -8.64 -1.63 6.63
CA ALA A 75 -8.84 -0.17 6.64
C ALA A 75 -9.66 0.36 5.44
N GLY A 76 -10.11 -0.52 4.54
CA GLY A 76 -10.92 -0.18 3.36
C GLY A 76 -12.39 -0.63 3.44
N GLU A 77 -12.86 -1.05 4.62
CA GLU A 77 -14.29 -1.19 4.94
C GLU A 77 -14.90 0.13 5.39
#